data_AF-A0A4R6ELX2-F1
#
_entry.id   AF-A0A4R6ELX2-F1
#
_cell.length_a   1.000
_cell.length_b   1.000
_cell.length_c   1.000
_cell.angle_alpha   90.00
_cell.angle_beta   90.00
_cell.angle_gamma   90.00
#
_symmetry.space_group_name_H-M   'P 1'
#
loop_
_entity.id
_entity.type
_entity.pdbx_description
1 polymer ?
#
loop_
_entity_poly.entity_id
_entity_poly.type
_entity_poly.pdbx_seq_one_letter_code
_entity_poly.pdbx_strand_id
1 'polypeptide(L)'
;MKIAHFSDLHYSPDNLVESDRCFGFAVGDAIDQKAQVGVISGDSTDHRLDAHAPSLNALATQIHRLATAMPVLMLQGTFSHEPPGTLDNFALMGGAHEVFIADRVCQVALVEGRFTASSGPVFSPEELGEIIALQPEVVFTCLPTVNKGQLAASVGALAAGTELGEVLAAYLAAAGRVNRELRASGIATAGVSHGTVNGCVTEHGVTMAGFDHEFSIGVLFEAECSAFLLGHIHKHQFWERAGRRVAYPGSIGRFHYGEEGDKGYLLWGVFPDESDSLLIPTPSRKTLCIEFDGPPDMARLAEVAAQTADTFVRIRWHIDEEHRQLVDRDAIAAMFAGAGGLKMEPRVLPVVRSRAQGISLETTVDGKVLRWCELANVEPAPVVERLQLLETGDAEAIAAAILERIDLEPAPRTLRVALESMATAELVAAPVIELPQARAEPQPSSLSWLTDDLFAA
;
A
#
# COMPACT_ATOMS: atom_id res chain seq x y z
N MET A 1 -13.55 -13.57 -25.62
CA MET A 1 -12.19 -13.08 -25.93
C MET A 1 -11.25 -13.40 -24.78
N LYS A 2 -9.98 -13.71 -25.07
CA LYS A 2 -8.93 -13.90 -24.06
C LYS A 2 -8.03 -12.66 -23.96
N ILE A 3 -7.94 -12.04 -22.77
CA ILE A 3 -7.15 -10.81 -22.54
C ILE A 3 -6.03 -11.12 -21.54
N ALA A 4 -4.79 -10.71 -21.85
CA ALA A 4 -3.70 -10.73 -20.89
C ALA A 4 -3.56 -9.35 -20.24
N HIS A 5 -3.84 -9.27 -18.94
CA HIS A 5 -3.88 -8.03 -18.17
C HIS A 5 -2.68 -7.94 -17.23
N PHE A 6 -1.79 -6.99 -17.52
CA PHE A 6 -0.61 -6.65 -16.74
C PHE A 6 -0.82 -5.29 -16.09
N SER A 7 -0.19 -5.05 -14.94
CA SER A 7 -0.20 -3.75 -14.27
C SER A 7 1.04 -3.58 -13.42
N ASP A 8 1.34 -2.33 -13.05
CA ASP A 8 2.31 -2.00 -12.00
C ASP A 8 3.64 -2.73 -12.25
N LEU A 9 4.23 -2.46 -13.43
CA LEU A 9 5.46 -3.11 -13.89
C LEU A 9 6.70 -2.48 -13.25
N HIS A 10 6.61 -1.20 -12.88
CA HIS A 10 7.62 -0.43 -12.14
C HIS A 10 9.05 -0.62 -12.64
N TYR A 11 9.25 -0.55 -13.97
CA TYR A 11 10.59 -0.61 -14.54
C TYR A 11 11.43 0.59 -14.06
N SER A 12 12.62 0.28 -13.52
CA SER A 12 13.62 1.25 -13.11
C SER A 12 14.99 0.59 -13.06
N PRO A 13 16.10 1.36 -12.95
CA PRO A 13 17.42 0.77 -12.74
C PRO A 13 17.45 -0.18 -11.53
N ASP A 14 16.74 0.15 -10.44
CA ASP A 14 16.73 -0.63 -9.21
C ASP A 14 15.84 -1.89 -9.32
N ASN A 15 14.73 -1.80 -10.05
CA ASN A 15 13.77 -2.90 -10.20
C ASN A 15 14.02 -3.77 -11.44
N LEU A 16 14.89 -3.36 -12.37
CA LEU A 16 15.08 -3.96 -13.70
C LEU A 16 15.12 -5.49 -13.68
N VAL A 17 15.96 -6.07 -12.81
CA VAL A 17 16.13 -7.53 -12.74
C VAL A 17 14.83 -8.24 -12.33
N GLU A 18 14.04 -7.65 -11.42
CA GLU A 18 12.73 -8.21 -11.05
C GLU A 18 11.71 -8.01 -12.16
N SER A 19 11.53 -6.76 -12.59
CA SER A 19 10.48 -6.37 -13.52
C SER A 19 10.65 -7.11 -14.85
N ASP A 20 11.87 -7.22 -15.38
CA ASP A 20 12.13 -7.89 -16.66
C ASP A 20 12.03 -9.40 -16.56
N ARG A 21 12.50 -10.01 -15.47
CA ARG A 21 12.30 -11.46 -15.25
C ARG A 21 10.83 -11.82 -15.18
N CYS A 22 10.04 -11.06 -14.41
CA CYS A 22 8.63 -11.33 -14.20
C CYS A 22 7.79 -10.98 -15.42
N PHE A 23 7.97 -9.79 -15.99
CA PHE A 23 7.22 -9.37 -17.17
C PHE A 23 7.63 -10.17 -18.41
N GLY A 24 8.92 -10.45 -18.60
CA GLY A 24 9.40 -11.28 -19.69
C GLY A 24 8.83 -12.71 -19.67
N PHE A 25 8.65 -13.30 -18.48
CA PHE A 25 7.91 -14.54 -18.29
C PHE A 25 6.43 -14.36 -18.66
N ALA A 26 5.77 -13.34 -18.10
CA ALA A 26 4.34 -13.09 -18.31
C ALA A 26 4.01 -12.85 -19.79
N VAL A 27 4.88 -12.14 -20.53
CA VAL A 27 4.78 -11.94 -21.98
C VAL A 27 4.88 -13.27 -22.71
N GLY A 28 5.87 -14.11 -22.37
CA GLY A 28 6.03 -15.43 -22.98
C GLY A 28 4.81 -16.33 -22.75
N ASP A 29 4.35 -16.41 -21.50
CA ASP A 29 3.18 -17.21 -21.11
C ASP A 29 1.90 -16.71 -21.81
N ALA A 30 1.66 -15.40 -21.83
CA ALA A 30 0.48 -14.83 -22.50
C ALA A 30 0.44 -15.15 -24.01
N ILE A 31 1.60 -15.13 -24.68
CA ILE A 31 1.73 -15.52 -26.09
C ILE A 31 1.44 -17.02 -26.26
N ASP A 32 2.03 -17.88 -25.42
CA ASP A 32 1.83 -19.34 -25.47
C ASP A 32 0.36 -19.72 -25.19
N GLN A 33 -0.29 -19.00 -24.28
CA GLN A 33 -1.70 -19.13 -23.96
C GLN A 33 -2.64 -18.52 -25.02
N LYS A 34 -2.08 -17.92 -26.08
CA LYS A 34 -2.81 -17.31 -27.20
C LYS A 34 -3.78 -16.22 -26.73
N ALA A 35 -3.32 -15.35 -25.83
CA ALA A 35 -4.05 -14.13 -25.54
C ALA A 35 -4.25 -13.34 -26.84
N GLN A 36 -5.43 -12.74 -27.00
CA GLN A 36 -5.82 -12.04 -28.22
C GLN A 36 -5.47 -10.56 -28.17
N VAL A 37 -5.28 -10.00 -26.98
CA VAL A 37 -4.91 -8.61 -26.72
C VAL A 37 -4.20 -8.54 -25.37
N GLY A 38 -3.13 -7.74 -25.31
CA GLY A 38 -2.44 -7.37 -24.09
C GLY A 38 -2.95 -6.03 -23.57
N VAL A 39 -3.20 -5.93 -22.27
CA VAL A 39 -3.63 -4.69 -21.61
C VAL A 39 -2.66 -4.40 -20.47
N ILE A 40 -2.09 -3.20 -20.47
CA ILE A 40 -1.24 -2.69 -19.39
C ILE A 40 -1.98 -1.54 -18.73
N SER A 41 -2.48 -1.74 -17.51
CA SER A 41 -3.35 -0.78 -16.81
C SER A 41 -2.58 0.29 -16.02
N GLY A 42 -1.41 0.72 -16.50
CA GLY A 42 -0.62 1.82 -15.92
C GLY A 42 0.57 1.39 -15.06
N ASP A 43 1.38 2.39 -14.70
CA ASP A 43 2.60 2.31 -13.89
C ASP A 43 3.62 1.30 -14.47
N SER A 44 3.89 1.42 -15.77
CA SER A 44 4.90 0.64 -16.49
C SER A 44 6.32 0.98 -16.02
N THR A 45 6.55 2.23 -15.62
CA THR A 45 7.81 2.74 -15.07
C THR A 45 7.65 3.10 -13.59
N ASP A 46 8.71 2.95 -12.79
CA ASP A 46 8.69 3.29 -11.37
C ASP A 46 8.76 4.81 -11.12
N HIS A 47 9.33 5.52 -12.09
CA HIS A 47 9.49 6.97 -12.12
C HIS A 47 9.93 7.37 -13.54
N ARG A 48 10.07 8.68 -13.79
CA ARG A 48 10.65 9.17 -15.05
C ARG A 48 11.98 8.48 -15.36
N LEU A 49 12.04 7.79 -16.50
CA LEU A 49 13.26 7.18 -17.00
C LEU A 49 13.89 8.04 -18.10
N ASP A 50 15.23 8.11 -18.10
CA ASP A 50 15.97 8.67 -19.23
C ASP A 50 15.87 7.75 -20.46
N ALA A 51 15.86 8.33 -21.66
CA ALA A 51 15.74 7.58 -22.92
C ALA A 51 16.83 6.51 -23.13
N HIS A 52 18.01 6.71 -22.52
CA HIS A 52 19.15 5.79 -22.62
C HIS A 52 19.19 4.77 -21.48
N ALA A 53 18.23 4.80 -20.54
CA ALA A 53 18.19 3.89 -19.41
C ALA A 53 18.00 2.44 -19.90
N PRO A 54 18.82 1.48 -19.43
CA PRO A 54 18.64 0.07 -19.75
C PRO A 54 17.25 -0.46 -19.37
N SER A 55 16.65 0.06 -18.30
CA SER A 55 15.30 -0.31 -17.88
C SER A 55 14.23 0.10 -18.89
N LEU A 56 14.36 1.27 -19.51
CA LEU A 56 13.44 1.70 -20.56
C LEU A 56 13.60 0.81 -21.80
N ASN A 57 14.83 0.47 -22.18
CA ASN A 57 15.08 -0.42 -23.31
C ASN A 57 14.53 -1.85 -23.07
N ALA A 58 14.66 -2.37 -21.85
CA ALA A 58 14.10 -3.67 -21.49
C ALA A 58 12.56 -3.65 -21.57
N LEU A 59 11.91 -2.64 -20.99
CA LEU A 59 10.46 -2.45 -21.10
C LEU A 59 10.04 -2.37 -22.57
N ALA A 60 10.67 -1.50 -23.36
CA ALA A 60 10.44 -1.35 -24.80
C ALA A 60 10.56 -2.68 -25.55
N THR A 61 11.54 -3.51 -25.19
CA THR A 61 11.74 -4.83 -25.79
C THR A 61 10.57 -5.76 -25.48
N GLN A 62 10.08 -5.78 -24.23
CA GLN A 62 8.92 -6.60 -23.86
C GLN A 62 7.62 -6.12 -24.51
N ILE A 63 7.40 -4.80 -24.60
CA ILE A 63 6.26 -4.23 -25.33
C ILE A 63 6.31 -4.59 -26.81
N HIS A 64 7.47 -4.47 -27.45
CA HIS A 64 7.65 -4.85 -28.84
C HIS A 64 7.39 -6.36 -29.07
N ARG A 65 7.81 -7.22 -28.13
CA ARG A 65 7.49 -8.66 -28.16
C ARG A 65 5.98 -8.91 -28.10
N LEU A 66 5.24 -8.22 -27.21
CA LEU A 66 3.78 -8.30 -27.16
C LEU A 66 3.17 -7.82 -28.48
N ALA A 67 3.55 -6.62 -28.95
CA ALA A 67 3.04 -6.01 -30.18
C ALA A 67 3.38 -6.81 -31.45
N THR A 68 4.37 -7.70 -31.39
CA THR A 68 4.65 -8.64 -32.48
C THR A 68 3.66 -9.81 -32.50
N ALA A 69 3.07 -10.16 -31.35
CA ALA A 69 2.20 -11.33 -31.20
C ALA A 69 0.70 -10.97 -31.10
N MET A 70 0.35 -9.80 -30.58
CA MET A 70 -1.03 -9.35 -30.38
C MET A 70 -1.12 -7.81 -30.27
N PRO A 71 -2.30 -7.20 -30.52
CA PRO A 71 -2.55 -5.80 -30.20
C PRO A 71 -2.34 -5.52 -28.71
N VAL A 72 -1.83 -4.32 -28.39
CA VAL A 72 -1.54 -3.90 -27.01
C VAL A 72 -2.24 -2.60 -26.71
N LEU A 73 -2.94 -2.53 -25.59
CA LEU A 73 -3.49 -1.29 -25.02
C LEU A 73 -2.68 -0.93 -23.77
N MET A 74 -2.11 0.26 -23.74
CA MET A 74 -1.42 0.81 -22.56
C MET A 74 -2.20 2.00 -22.03
N LEU A 75 -2.63 1.93 -20.78
CA LEU A 75 -3.30 3.01 -20.08
C LEU A 75 -2.26 3.89 -19.36
N GLN A 76 -2.43 5.20 -19.43
CA GLN A 76 -1.68 6.15 -18.60
C GLN A 76 -1.98 5.91 -17.12
N GLY A 77 -0.95 5.49 -16.37
CA GLY A 77 -0.96 5.40 -14.92
C GLY A 77 -0.66 6.74 -14.26
N THR A 78 -0.12 6.69 -13.05
CA THR A 78 0.13 7.90 -12.26
C THR A 78 1.25 8.76 -12.84
N PHE A 79 1.11 10.09 -12.78
CA PHE A 79 2.09 11.01 -13.40
C PHE A 79 3.46 11.04 -12.71
N SER A 80 3.55 10.56 -11.47
CA SER A 80 4.84 10.39 -10.78
C SER A 80 5.64 9.23 -11.35
N HIS A 81 4.96 8.16 -11.75
CA HIS A 81 5.53 6.96 -12.34
C HIS A 81 5.78 7.17 -13.85
N GLU A 82 4.76 7.67 -14.56
CA GLU A 82 4.72 7.86 -16.00
C GLU A 82 4.34 9.32 -16.32
N PRO A 83 5.30 10.25 -16.44
CA PRO A 83 4.99 11.61 -16.84
C PRO A 83 4.24 11.64 -18.19
N PRO A 84 3.31 12.59 -18.42
CA PRO A 84 2.61 12.71 -19.70
C PRO A 84 3.56 12.71 -20.91
N GLY A 85 3.17 11.97 -21.96
CA GLY A 85 3.99 11.74 -23.17
C GLY A 85 5.06 10.65 -23.03
N THR A 86 5.26 10.06 -21.84
CA THR A 86 6.16 8.90 -21.69
C THR A 86 5.69 7.73 -22.54
N LEU A 87 4.37 7.47 -22.53
CA LEU A 87 3.79 6.31 -23.20
C LEU A 87 3.76 6.42 -24.73
N ASP A 88 3.76 7.63 -25.29
CA ASP A 88 3.80 7.88 -26.74
C ASP A 88 4.97 7.20 -27.43
N ASN A 89 6.09 7.06 -26.71
CA ASN A 89 7.26 6.36 -27.23
C ASN A 89 6.97 4.88 -27.52
N PHE A 90 6.11 4.23 -26.72
CA PHE A 90 5.74 2.82 -26.92
C PHE A 90 4.75 2.64 -28.07
N ALA A 91 3.93 3.64 -28.39
CA ALA A 91 3.08 3.63 -29.59
C ALA A 91 3.92 3.41 -30.87
N LEU A 92 5.13 4.01 -30.90
CA LEU A 92 6.08 3.88 -32.00
C LEU A 92 6.80 2.53 -32.05
N MET A 93 6.72 1.73 -30.99
CA MET A 93 7.38 0.43 -30.87
C MET A 93 6.51 -0.74 -31.36
N GLY A 94 5.37 -0.43 -32.01
CA GLY A 94 4.50 -1.40 -32.65
C GLY A 94 5.25 -2.39 -33.55
N GLY A 95 4.77 -3.63 -33.56
CA GLY A 95 5.34 -4.72 -34.35
C GLY A 95 4.44 -5.08 -35.52
N ALA A 96 3.96 -6.33 -35.52
CA ALA A 96 2.90 -6.77 -36.43
C ALA A 96 1.53 -6.18 -36.06
N HIS A 97 1.37 -5.78 -34.80
CA HIS A 97 0.15 -5.20 -34.23
C HIS A 97 0.42 -3.83 -33.61
N GLU A 98 -0.65 -3.06 -33.49
CA GLU A 98 -0.67 -1.72 -32.93
C GLU A 98 -0.50 -1.73 -31.40
N VAL A 99 0.21 -0.72 -30.90
CA VAL A 99 0.22 -0.34 -29.48
C VAL A 99 -0.61 0.94 -29.33
N PHE A 100 -1.80 0.81 -28.77
CA PHE A 100 -2.68 1.95 -28.50
C PHE A 100 -2.43 2.51 -27.12
N ILE A 101 -2.24 3.83 -27.04
CA ILE A 101 -2.04 4.56 -25.79
C ILE A 101 -3.37 5.21 -25.40
N ALA A 102 -3.87 4.85 -24.23
CA ALA A 102 -5.05 5.43 -23.61
C ALA A 102 -4.61 6.44 -22.54
N ASP A 103 -4.28 7.64 -22.98
CA ASP A 103 -3.86 8.79 -22.16
C ASP A 103 -5.00 9.76 -21.82
N ARG A 104 -6.17 9.56 -22.44
CA ARG A 104 -7.41 10.29 -22.15
C ARG A 104 -8.59 9.36 -21.92
N VAL A 105 -9.65 9.93 -21.34
CA VAL A 105 -10.94 9.26 -21.24
C VAL A 105 -11.52 9.04 -22.64
N CYS A 106 -11.81 7.78 -22.96
CA CYS A 106 -12.37 7.39 -24.25
C CYS A 106 -12.95 5.98 -24.20
N GLN A 107 -13.69 5.61 -25.25
CA GLN A 107 -13.94 4.21 -25.59
C GLN A 107 -13.11 3.85 -26.82
N VAL A 108 -12.59 2.63 -26.87
CA VAL A 108 -11.80 2.14 -28.01
C VAL A 108 -12.24 0.73 -28.39
N ALA A 109 -12.61 0.55 -29.64
CA ALA A 109 -13.00 -0.73 -30.20
C ALA A 109 -11.78 -1.41 -30.83
N LEU A 110 -11.61 -2.71 -30.59
CA LEU A 110 -10.66 -3.54 -31.31
C LEU A 110 -11.40 -4.24 -32.45
N VAL A 111 -11.02 -3.93 -33.69
CA VAL A 111 -11.63 -4.46 -34.92
C VAL A 111 -10.53 -4.98 -35.80
N GLU A 112 -10.54 -6.28 -36.10
CA GLU A 112 -9.55 -6.92 -36.98
C GLU A 112 -8.10 -6.63 -36.55
N GLY A 113 -7.87 -6.52 -35.24
CA GLY A 113 -6.55 -6.24 -34.67
C GLY A 113 -6.09 -4.77 -34.72
N ARG A 114 -6.98 -3.83 -35.05
CA ARG A 114 -6.73 -2.38 -35.01
C ARG A 114 -7.63 -1.67 -34.01
N PHE A 115 -7.10 -0.64 -33.38
CA PHE A 115 -7.85 0.15 -32.40
C PHE A 115 -8.57 1.33 -33.08
N THR A 116 -9.86 1.50 -32.79
CA THR A 116 -10.68 2.63 -33.23
C THR A 116 -11.26 3.34 -32.02
N ALA A 117 -10.73 4.53 -31.72
CA ALA A 117 -11.12 5.31 -30.54
C ALA A 117 -12.30 6.25 -30.84
N SER A 118 -13.16 6.47 -29.83
CA SER A 118 -14.23 7.46 -29.87
C SER A 118 -13.65 8.88 -29.95
N SER A 119 -14.30 9.77 -30.68
CA SER A 119 -13.91 11.19 -30.70
C SER A 119 -14.04 11.85 -29.33
N GLY A 120 -15.10 11.51 -28.58
CA GLY A 120 -15.34 11.97 -27.21
C GLY A 120 -14.95 10.96 -26.12
N PRO A 121 -15.43 11.18 -24.87
CA PRO A 121 -15.25 10.25 -23.74
C PRO A 121 -15.93 8.89 -23.95
N VAL A 122 -17.00 8.87 -24.72
CA VAL A 122 -17.76 7.68 -25.14
C VAL A 122 -18.07 7.80 -26.63
N PHE A 123 -18.40 6.69 -27.29
CA PHE A 123 -18.91 6.74 -28.66
C PHE A 123 -20.22 7.54 -28.70
N SER A 124 -20.28 8.51 -29.62
CA SER A 124 -21.53 9.19 -29.97
C SER A 124 -22.53 8.20 -30.58
N PRO A 125 -23.84 8.52 -30.62
CA PRO A 125 -24.83 7.63 -31.22
C PRO A 125 -24.53 7.26 -32.69
N GLU A 126 -23.92 8.18 -33.44
CA GLU A 126 -23.52 7.94 -34.84
C GLU A 126 -22.34 6.95 -34.90
N GLU A 127 -21.26 7.23 -34.16
CA GLU A 127 -20.09 6.33 -34.09
C GLU A 127 -20.49 4.94 -33.55
N LEU A 128 -21.37 4.87 -32.54
CA LEU A 128 -21.79 3.61 -31.93
C LEU A 128 -22.49 2.70 -32.95
N GLY A 129 -23.34 3.26 -33.81
CA GLY A 129 -24.00 2.50 -34.88
C GLY A 129 -22.99 1.90 -35.86
N GLU A 130 -21.96 2.67 -36.23
CA GLU A 130 -20.88 2.21 -37.09
C GLU A 130 -20.03 1.13 -36.41
N ILE A 131 -19.64 1.33 -35.16
CA ILE A 131 -18.86 0.37 -34.38
C ILE A 131 -19.63 -0.95 -34.21
N ILE A 132 -20.93 -0.91 -33.88
CA ILE A 132 -21.75 -2.13 -33.78
C ILE A 132 -21.79 -2.87 -35.13
N ALA A 133 -21.90 -2.15 -36.25
CA ALA A 133 -21.91 -2.76 -37.58
C ALA A 133 -20.59 -3.45 -37.93
N LEU A 134 -19.46 -2.96 -37.39
CA LEU A 134 -18.13 -3.57 -37.56
C LEU A 134 -17.92 -4.84 -36.73
N GLN A 135 -18.77 -5.11 -35.73
CA GLN A 135 -18.68 -6.29 -34.85
C GLN A 135 -17.28 -6.47 -34.21
N PRO A 136 -16.80 -5.48 -33.42
CA PRO A 136 -15.50 -5.55 -32.76
C PRO A 136 -15.35 -6.78 -31.87
N GLU A 137 -14.12 -7.26 -31.72
CA GLU A 137 -13.83 -8.37 -30.81
C GLU A 137 -14.06 -7.98 -29.34
N VAL A 138 -13.78 -6.72 -29.00
CA VAL A 138 -14.01 -6.11 -27.69
C VAL A 138 -14.04 -4.59 -27.81
N VAL A 139 -14.80 -3.93 -26.93
CA VAL A 139 -14.73 -2.48 -26.71
C VAL A 139 -14.20 -2.20 -25.30
N PHE A 140 -13.14 -1.40 -25.23
CA PHE A 140 -12.55 -0.94 -23.98
C PHE A 140 -13.12 0.43 -23.58
N THR A 141 -13.53 0.59 -22.33
CA THR A 141 -13.82 1.88 -21.69
C THR A 141 -12.59 2.28 -20.89
N CYS A 142 -11.86 3.28 -21.36
CA CYS A 142 -10.56 3.67 -20.81
C CYS A 142 -10.69 4.89 -19.91
N LEU A 143 -10.19 4.77 -18.69
CA LEU A 143 -10.16 5.82 -17.69
C LEU A 143 -8.75 5.91 -17.08
N PRO A 144 -7.84 6.70 -17.68
CA PRO A 144 -6.50 6.91 -17.14
C PRO A 144 -6.53 7.68 -15.81
N THR A 145 -5.40 7.69 -15.11
CA THR A 145 -5.29 8.45 -13.85
C THR A 145 -5.58 9.94 -14.06
N VAL A 146 -6.36 10.54 -13.17
CA VAL A 146 -6.75 11.96 -13.24
C VAL A 146 -5.83 12.83 -12.39
N ASN A 147 -5.46 14.01 -12.91
CA ASN A 147 -4.63 14.95 -12.18
C ASN A 147 -5.43 15.67 -11.07
N LYS A 148 -5.42 15.11 -9.86
CA LYS A 148 -6.07 15.72 -8.68
C LYS A 148 -5.56 17.13 -8.38
N GLY A 149 -4.30 17.44 -8.68
CA GLY A 149 -3.71 18.76 -8.47
C GLY A 149 -4.28 19.81 -9.43
N GLN A 150 -4.46 19.46 -10.70
CA GLN A 150 -5.09 20.31 -11.71
C GLN A 150 -6.57 20.54 -11.40
N LEU A 151 -7.28 19.50 -10.95
CA LEU A 151 -8.66 19.64 -10.48
C LEU A 151 -8.73 20.55 -9.24
N ALA A 152 -7.88 20.31 -8.24
CA ALA A 152 -7.82 21.12 -7.02
C ALA A 152 -7.44 22.59 -7.27
N ALA A 153 -6.63 22.87 -8.29
CA ALA A 153 -6.31 24.23 -8.70
C ALA A 153 -7.53 24.97 -9.27
N SER A 154 -8.46 24.24 -9.91
CA SER A 154 -9.67 24.79 -10.54
C SER A 154 -10.85 24.93 -9.57
N VAL A 155 -11.10 23.91 -8.73
CA VAL A 155 -12.31 23.87 -7.87
C VAL A 155 -12.00 23.95 -6.37
N GLY A 156 -10.72 23.97 -5.98
CA GLY A 156 -10.26 23.94 -4.58
C GLY A 156 -10.09 22.51 -4.04
N ALA A 157 -9.13 22.31 -3.14
CA ALA A 157 -8.69 20.97 -2.71
C ALA A 157 -9.76 20.10 -2.04
N LEU A 158 -10.65 20.69 -1.23
CA LEU A 158 -11.72 19.95 -0.55
C LEU A 158 -12.85 19.53 -1.51
N ALA A 159 -13.21 20.43 -2.44
CA ALA A 159 -14.21 20.17 -3.46
C ALA A 159 -13.69 19.16 -4.49
N ALA A 160 -12.41 19.22 -4.86
CA ALA A 160 -11.79 18.31 -5.81
C ALA A 160 -11.94 16.83 -5.45
N GLY A 161 -11.87 16.46 -4.16
CA GLY A 161 -12.08 15.07 -3.75
C GLY A 161 -13.51 14.58 -3.96
N THR A 162 -14.51 15.41 -3.60
CA THR A 162 -15.94 15.04 -3.71
C THR A 162 -16.42 15.14 -5.15
N GLU A 163 -16.08 16.23 -5.85
CA GLU A 163 -16.48 16.47 -7.23
C GLU A 163 -15.83 15.49 -8.20
N LEU A 164 -14.58 15.08 -7.98
CA LEU A 164 -13.94 14.05 -8.82
C LEU A 164 -14.73 12.74 -8.76
N GLY A 165 -15.11 12.29 -7.56
CA GLY A 165 -15.88 11.06 -7.40
C GLY A 165 -17.22 11.11 -8.15
N GLU A 166 -17.93 12.24 -8.08
CA GLU A 166 -19.19 12.44 -8.80
C GLU A 166 -19.01 12.45 -10.32
N VAL A 167 -17.92 13.04 -10.82
CA VAL A 167 -17.61 13.12 -12.26
C VAL A 167 -17.25 11.76 -12.81
N LEU A 168 -16.39 11.03 -12.10
CA LEU A 168 -16.03 9.66 -12.48
C LEU A 168 -17.28 8.77 -12.47
N ALA A 169 -18.15 8.93 -11.48
CA ALA A 169 -19.43 8.22 -11.44
C ALA A 169 -20.35 8.57 -12.63
N ALA A 170 -20.46 9.85 -12.98
CA ALA A 170 -21.26 10.30 -14.11
C ALA A 170 -20.71 9.80 -15.45
N TYR A 171 -19.39 9.82 -15.63
CA TYR A 171 -18.72 9.26 -16.80
C TYR A 171 -18.99 7.75 -16.90
N LEU A 172 -18.75 6.99 -15.84
CA LEU A 172 -18.94 5.54 -15.85
C LEU A 172 -20.41 5.17 -16.09
N ALA A 173 -21.36 5.92 -15.52
CA ALA A 173 -22.77 5.75 -15.83
C ALA A 173 -23.12 6.08 -17.30
N ALA A 174 -22.43 7.04 -17.92
CA ALA A 174 -22.58 7.34 -19.34
C ALA A 174 -22.00 6.25 -20.24
N ALA A 175 -20.79 5.78 -19.95
CA ALA A 175 -20.18 4.64 -20.60
C ALA A 175 -21.04 3.38 -20.43
N GLY A 176 -21.67 3.20 -19.27
CA GLY A 176 -22.58 2.10 -18.99
C GLY A 176 -23.78 2.01 -19.91
N ARG A 177 -24.33 3.16 -20.37
CA ARG A 177 -25.40 3.15 -21.38
C ARG A 177 -24.91 2.60 -22.71
N VAL A 178 -23.73 3.05 -23.16
CA VAL A 178 -23.11 2.57 -24.42
C VAL A 178 -22.72 1.09 -24.32
N ASN A 179 -22.11 0.69 -23.20
CA ASN A 179 -21.69 -0.70 -22.96
C ASN A 179 -22.89 -1.65 -22.92
N ARG A 180 -24.05 -1.22 -22.40
CA ARG A 180 -25.29 -2.00 -22.46
C ARG A 180 -25.73 -2.28 -23.90
N GLU A 181 -25.68 -1.29 -24.78
CA GLU A 181 -26.05 -1.44 -26.19
C GLU A 181 -25.07 -2.36 -26.95
N LEU A 182 -23.78 -2.23 -26.68
CA LEU A 182 -22.74 -3.12 -27.21
C LEU A 182 -22.97 -4.57 -26.80
N ARG A 183 -23.21 -4.81 -25.50
CA ARG A 183 -23.46 -6.15 -24.97
C ARG A 183 -24.76 -6.76 -25.52
N ALA A 184 -25.83 -5.96 -25.62
CA ALA A 184 -27.07 -6.38 -26.25
C ALA A 184 -26.88 -6.76 -27.73
N SER A 185 -25.84 -6.21 -28.38
CA SER A 185 -25.43 -6.55 -29.75
C SER A 185 -24.42 -7.71 -29.81
N GLY A 186 -24.15 -8.41 -28.69
CA GLY A 186 -23.26 -9.55 -28.62
C GLY A 186 -21.76 -9.19 -28.58
N ILE A 187 -21.42 -7.94 -28.28
CA ILE A 187 -20.03 -7.45 -28.23
C ILE A 187 -19.51 -7.49 -26.80
N ALA A 188 -18.29 -8.01 -26.61
CA ALA A 188 -17.62 -8.02 -25.31
C ALA A 188 -17.19 -6.59 -24.91
N THR A 189 -17.32 -6.26 -23.62
CA THR A 189 -16.91 -4.94 -23.09
C THR A 189 -15.97 -5.09 -21.90
N ALA A 190 -14.94 -4.26 -21.86
CA ALA A 190 -13.95 -4.24 -20.79
C ALA A 190 -13.68 -2.79 -20.32
N GLY A 191 -13.68 -2.53 -19.01
CA GLY A 191 -13.17 -1.27 -18.46
C GLY A 191 -11.68 -1.38 -18.18
N VAL A 192 -10.91 -0.31 -18.33
CA VAL A 192 -9.49 -0.25 -17.94
C VAL A 192 -9.25 1.04 -17.17
N SER A 193 -8.71 0.95 -15.97
CA SER A 193 -8.39 2.13 -15.16
C SER A 193 -7.21 1.89 -14.21
N HIS A 194 -6.63 2.97 -13.70
CA HIS A 194 -5.53 2.95 -12.75
C HIS A 194 -5.89 3.86 -11.56
N GLY A 195 -6.22 3.24 -10.43
CA GLY A 195 -6.61 3.98 -9.22
C GLY A 195 -7.16 3.08 -8.13
N THR A 196 -7.59 3.70 -7.03
CA THR A 196 -7.89 3.01 -5.77
C THR A 196 -9.39 2.79 -5.56
N VAL A 197 -9.81 1.54 -5.37
CA VAL A 197 -11.17 1.16 -4.95
C VAL A 197 -11.31 1.23 -3.43
N ASN A 198 -12.40 1.84 -2.95
CA ASN A 198 -12.73 1.89 -1.53
C ASN A 198 -12.81 0.49 -0.90
N GLY A 199 -12.06 0.30 0.19
CA GLY A 199 -11.99 -0.98 0.91
C GLY A 199 -11.09 -2.02 0.26
N CYS A 200 -10.30 -1.66 -0.76
CA CYS A 200 -9.26 -2.53 -1.27
C CYS A 200 -8.19 -2.80 -0.20
N VAL A 201 -7.51 -3.93 -0.33
CA VAL A 201 -6.42 -4.33 0.57
C VAL A 201 -5.10 -4.07 -0.14
N THR A 202 -4.20 -3.34 0.52
CA THR A 202 -2.84 -3.13 0.00
C THR A 202 -2.03 -4.41 0.00
N GLU A 203 -0.89 -4.40 -0.69
CA GLU A 203 0.09 -5.48 -0.69
C GLU A 203 0.62 -5.85 0.70
N HIS A 204 0.50 -4.96 1.68
CA HIS A 204 0.86 -5.21 3.08
C HIS A 204 -0.32 -5.68 3.94
N GLY A 205 -1.46 -6.04 3.34
CA GLY A 205 -2.63 -6.55 4.06
C GLY A 205 -3.45 -5.47 4.77
N VAL A 206 -3.14 -4.19 4.55
CA VAL A 206 -3.86 -3.07 5.17
C VAL A 206 -5.06 -2.70 4.31
N THR A 207 -6.26 -2.73 4.89
CA THR A 207 -7.44 -2.19 4.22
C THR A 207 -7.33 -0.68 4.11
N MET A 208 -7.41 -0.15 2.89
CA MET A 208 -7.46 1.28 2.70
C MET A 208 -8.83 1.83 3.12
N ALA A 209 -8.80 2.80 4.03
CA ALA A 209 -9.96 3.55 4.51
C ALA A 209 -9.58 5.04 4.49
N GLY A 210 -10.37 5.90 3.83
CA GLY A 210 -10.03 7.31 3.63
C GLY A 210 -10.70 7.96 2.42
N PHE A 211 -10.40 9.24 2.18
CA PHE A 211 -10.95 10.04 1.08
C PHE A 211 -10.11 9.98 -0.21
N ASP A 212 -8.98 9.29 -0.21
CA ASP A 212 -8.09 9.18 -1.38
C ASP A 212 -8.55 8.15 -2.43
N HIS A 213 -9.66 7.45 -2.18
CA HIS A 213 -10.24 6.48 -3.12
C HIS A 213 -10.90 7.19 -4.30
N GLU A 214 -10.53 6.78 -5.51
CA GLU A 214 -11.13 7.30 -6.75
C GLU A 214 -12.43 6.58 -7.09
N PHE A 215 -12.58 5.32 -6.65
CA PHE A 215 -13.68 4.47 -7.04
C PHE A 215 -14.44 3.89 -5.84
N SER A 216 -15.76 3.87 -5.95
CA SER A 216 -16.57 2.87 -5.25
C SER A 216 -16.77 1.67 -6.16
N ILE A 217 -16.83 0.47 -5.57
CA ILE A 217 -17.07 -0.74 -6.36
C ILE A 217 -18.41 -0.68 -7.11
N GLY A 218 -19.42 -0.02 -6.53
CA GLY A 218 -20.72 0.18 -7.17
C GLY A 218 -20.60 0.96 -8.48
N VAL A 219 -19.88 2.07 -8.46
CA VAL A 219 -19.64 2.94 -9.63
C VAL A 219 -18.92 2.20 -10.76
N LEU A 220 -17.94 1.34 -10.46
CA LEU A 220 -17.29 0.53 -11.47
C LEU A 220 -18.26 -0.46 -12.15
N PHE A 221 -19.20 -1.04 -11.40
CA PHE A 221 -20.24 -1.89 -11.97
C PHE A 221 -21.32 -1.11 -12.75
N GLU A 222 -21.51 0.18 -12.49
CA GLU A 222 -22.40 1.06 -13.28
C GLU A 222 -21.82 1.34 -14.68
N ALA A 223 -20.52 1.11 -14.90
CA ALA A 223 -19.92 1.13 -16.24
C ALA A 223 -20.42 0.01 -17.16
N GLU A 224 -21.17 -0.96 -16.64
CA GLU A 224 -21.78 -2.06 -17.39
C GLU A 224 -20.84 -2.94 -18.22
N CYS A 225 -19.52 -2.80 -18.05
CA CYS A 225 -18.53 -3.68 -18.65
C CYS A 225 -18.64 -5.11 -18.13
N SER A 226 -18.37 -6.11 -18.97
CA SER A 226 -18.28 -7.52 -18.55
C SER A 226 -17.09 -7.75 -17.63
N ALA A 227 -15.94 -7.16 -17.95
CA ALA A 227 -14.73 -7.16 -17.14
C ALA A 227 -14.30 -5.72 -16.84
N PHE A 228 -13.67 -5.48 -15.69
CA PHE A 228 -13.02 -4.20 -15.38
C PHE A 228 -11.61 -4.45 -14.83
N LEU A 229 -10.62 -4.02 -15.62
CA LEU A 229 -9.20 -4.28 -15.46
C LEU A 229 -8.58 -3.08 -14.73
N LEU A 230 -8.23 -3.27 -13.46
CA LEU A 230 -7.67 -2.20 -12.63
C LEU A 230 -6.16 -2.36 -12.42
N GLY A 231 -5.44 -1.24 -12.38
CA GLY A 231 -4.08 -1.10 -11.86
C GLY A 231 -4.01 -0.18 -10.63
N HIS A 232 -2.83 -0.06 -10.00
CA HIS A 232 -2.47 0.77 -8.83
C HIS A 232 -2.26 -0.03 -7.54
N ILE A 233 -3.09 -1.06 -7.31
CA ILE A 233 -3.00 -1.87 -6.10
C ILE A 233 -2.15 -3.10 -6.37
N HIS A 234 -1.02 -3.19 -5.68
CA HIS A 234 -0.01 -4.25 -5.90
C HIS A 234 -0.44 -5.62 -5.36
N LYS A 235 -1.60 -5.74 -4.71
CA LYS A 235 -2.20 -7.00 -4.28
C LYS A 235 -3.29 -7.45 -5.26
N HIS A 236 -3.17 -8.69 -5.72
CA HIS A 236 -4.23 -9.34 -6.46
C HIS A 236 -5.51 -9.44 -5.61
N GLN A 237 -6.62 -8.93 -6.14
CA GLN A 237 -7.96 -9.03 -5.54
C GLN A 237 -9.03 -8.78 -6.60
N PHE A 238 -10.25 -9.24 -6.36
CA PHE A 238 -11.36 -9.08 -7.30
C PHE A 238 -12.71 -8.99 -6.58
N TRP A 239 -13.69 -8.48 -7.32
CA TRP A 239 -15.10 -8.41 -6.94
C TRP A 239 -15.96 -8.88 -8.10
N GLU A 240 -17.09 -9.52 -7.78
CA GLU A 240 -18.02 -10.03 -8.78
C GLU A 240 -19.44 -9.58 -8.52
N ARG A 241 -20.17 -9.30 -9.60
CA ARG A 241 -21.59 -8.96 -9.55
C ARG A 241 -22.28 -9.39 -10.84
N ALA A 242 -23.21 -10.34 -10.72
CA ALA A 242 -24.06 -10.80 -11.82
C ALA A 242 -23.25 -11.18 -13.08
N GLY A 243 -22.28 -12.09 -12.93
CA GLY A 243 -21.44 -12.59 -14.02
C GLY A 243 -20.30 -11.65 -14.44
N ARG A 244 -20.30 -10.39 -13.97
CA ARG A 244 -19.27 -9.40 -14.29
C ARG A 244 -18.24 -9.33 -13.19
N ARG A 245 -17.00 -9.00 -13.54
CA ARG A 245 -15.88 -8.98 -12.59
C ARG A 245 -15.02 -7.74 -12.73
N VAL A 246 -14.59 -7.20 -11.58
CA VAL A 246 -13.62 -6.12 -11.43
C VAL A 246 -12.41 -6.72 -10.73
N ALA A 247 -11.18 -6.54 -11.24
CA ALA A 247 -10.02 -7.09 -10.57
C ALA A 247 -8.73 -6.29 -10.77
N TYR A 248 -7.90 -6.31 -9.72
CA TYR A 248 -6.49 -5.95 -9.75
C TYR A 248 -5.64 -7.21 -9.98
N PRO A 249 -4.67 -7.21 -10.91
CA PRO A 249 -3.72 -8.30 -11.05
C PRO A 249 -2.68 -8.27 -9.91
N GLY A 250 -2.48 -7.11 -9.29
CA GLY A 250 -1.32 -6.86 -8.46
C GLY A 250 -0.12 -6.43 -9.30
N SER A 251 1.02 -6.23 -8.63
CA SER A 251 2.27 -5.92 -9.30
C SER A 251 2.83 -7.14 -10.02
N ILE A 252 3.56 -6.91 -11.12
CA ILE A 252 4.14 -8.00 -11.92
C ILE A 252 5.22 -8.77 -11.15
N GLY A 253 5.91 -8.10 -10.23
CA GLY A 253 6.96 -8.65 -9.36
C GLY A 253 6.86 -8.12 -7.93
N ARG A 254 7.78 -8.55 -7.06
CA ARG A 254 7.85 -8.02 -5.68
C ARG A 254 8.88 -6.91 -5.60
N PHE A 255 8.43 -5.69 -5.31
CA PHE A 255 9.27 -4.50 -5.24
C PHE A 255 9.56 -4.09 -3.80
N HIS A 256 8.67 -4.44 -2.87
CA HIS A 256 8.77 -4.14 -1.46
C HIS A 256 8.88 -5.41 -0.61
N TYR A 257 9.50 -5.24 0.56
CA TYR A 257 9.56 -6.28 1.57
C TYR A 257 8.24 -6.32 2.35
N GLY A 258 7.66 -7.53 2.47
CA GLY A 258 6.42 -7.74 3.21
C GLY A 258 5.17 -7.75 2.35
N GLU A 259 5.33 -7.67 1.02
CA GLU A 259 4.21 -7.87 0.11
C GLU A 259 3.65 -9.29 0.22
N GLU A 260 2.34 -9.40 0.46
CA GLU A 260 1.60 -10.65 0.60
C GLU A 260 1.04 -11.15 -0.74
N GLY A 261 0.71 -12.45 -0.78
CA GLY A 261 0.09 -13.10 -1.93
C GLY A 261 1.06 -13.33 -3.09
N ASP A 262 0.59 -14.01 -4.13
CA ASP A 262 1.36 -14.22 -5.36
C ASP A 262 1.38 -12.94 -6.22
N LYS A 263 2.44 -12.79 -7.00
CA LYS A 263 2.59 -11.73 -8.00
C LYS A 263 2.39 -12.32 -9.38
N GLY A 264 1.89 -11.54 -10.32
CA GLY A 264 1.54 -12.10 -11.61
C GLY A 264 0.82 -11.15 -12.54
N TYR A 265 0.15 -11.74 -13.52
CA TYR A 265 -0.77 -11.06 -14.42
C TYR A 265 -2.09 -11.83 -14.45
N LEU A 266 -3.16 -11.19 -14.92
CA LEU A 266 -4.46 -11.85 -15.06
C LEU A 266 -4.71 -12.29 -16.49
N LEU A 267 -5.06 -13.56 -16.66
CA LEU A 267 -5.63 -14.05 -17.90
C LEU A 267 -7.15 -14.05 -17.79
N TRP A 268 -7.80 -13.24 -18.63
CA TRP A 268 -9.24 -13.09 -18.63
C TRP A 268 -9.90 -13.91 -19.73
N GLY A 269 -11.07 -14.46 -19.42
CA GLY A 269 -12.09 -14.80 -20.41
C GLY A 269 -13.21 -13.78 -20.34
N VAL A 270 -13.40 -13.00 -21.41
CA VAL A 270 -14.42 -11.94 -21.47
C VAL A 270 -15.45 -12.26 -22.55
N PHE A 271 -16.72 -12.28 -22.18
CA PHE A 271 -17.87 -12.50 -23.05
C PHE A 271 -18.84 -11.32 -22.94
N PRO A 272 -19.86 -11.22 -23.80
CA PRO A 272 -20.80 -10.10 -23.77
C PRO A 272 -21.52 -9.93 -22.43
N ASP A 273 -21.80 -10.99 -21.68
CA ASP A 273 -22.55 -10.88 -20.42
C ASP A 273 -21.81 -11.40 -19.18
N GLU A 274 -20.65 -12.01 -19.37
CA GLU A 274 -19.89 -12.63 -18.29
C GLU A 274 -18.39 -12.47 -18.48
N SER A 275 -17.64 -12.54 -17.38
CA SER A 275 -16.19 -12.66 -17.41
C SER A 275 -15.65 -13.47 -16.23
N ASP A 276 -14.47 -14.04 -16.44
CA ASP A 276 -13.66 -14.69 -15.42
C ASP A 276 -12.20 -14.28 -15.60
N SER A 277 -11.42 -14.39 -14.53
CA SER A 277 -9.99 -14.09 -14.50
C SER A 277 -9.22 -15.11 -13.69
N LEU A 278 -8.04 -15.49 -14.19
CA LEU A 278 -7.09 -16.37 -13.52
C LEU A 278 -5.78 -15.61 -13.29
N LEU A 279 -5.32 -15.56 -12.04
CA LEU A 279 -3.97 -15.07 -11.73
C LEU A 279 -2.96 -16.11 -12.18
N ILE A 280 -2.05 -15.72 -13.07
CA ILE A 280 -0.90 -16.52 -13.49
C ILE A 280 0.33 -16.01 -12.72
N PRO A 281 0.86 -16.80 -11.76
CA PRO A 281 1.98 -16.36 -10.95
C PRO A 281 3.25 -16.20 -11.78
N THR A 282 3.93 -15.07 -11.62
CA THR A 282 5.26 -14.83 -12.18
C THR A 282 6.35 -15.43 -11.30
N PRO A 283 7.57 -15.66 -11.83
CA PRO A 283 8.73 -16.08 -11.05
C PRO A 283 9.30 -14.93 -10.19
N SER A 284 8.44 -14.28 -9.42
CA SER A 284 8.80 -13.18 -8.52
C SER A 284 9.71 -13.66 -7.40
N ARG A 285 10.58 -12.76 -6.93
CA ARG A 285 11.46 -13.06 -5.79
C ARG A 285 10.63 -13.40 -4.55
N LYS A 286 11.17 -14.27 -3.71
CA LYS A 286 10.59 -14.53 -2.38
C LYS A 286 11.13 -13.51 -1.40
N THR A 287 10.26 -12.97 -0.54
CA THR A 287 10.67 -12.06 0.53
C THR A 287 10.24 -12.62 1.89
N LEU A 288 11.05 -12.37 2.93
CA LEU A 288 10.75 -12.72 4.32
C LEU A 288 11.02 -11.52 5.21
N CYS A 289 10.04 -11.12 6.03
CA CYS A 289 10.19 -10.07 7.02
C CYS A 289 10.18 -10.66 8.43
N ILE A 290 11.19 -10.32 9.22
CA ILE A 290 11.33 -10.74 10.61
C ILE A 290 11.39 -9.48 11.46
N GLU A 291 10.53 -9.39 12.46
CA GLU A 291 10.49 -8.28 13.41
C GLU A 291 10.80 -8.76 14.83
N PHE A 292 11.63 -8.00 15.54
CA PHE A 292 11.97 -8.20 16.95
C PHE A 292 11.61 -6.96 17.77
N ASP A 293 11.13 -7.20 18.98
CA ASP A 293 11.00 -6.18 20.03
C ASP A 293 12.12 -6.42 21.06
N GLY A 294 13.17 -5.60 20.99
CA GLY A 294 14.47 -5.85 21.62
C GLY A 294 15.55 -6.33 20.64
N PRO A 295 16.75 -6.68 21.14
CA PRO A 295 17.84 -7.19 20.30
C PRO A 295 17.42 -8.47 19.55
N PRO A 296 17.87 -8.68 18.30
CA PRO A 296 17.52 -9.86 17.53
C PRO A 296 17.96 -11.17 18.22
N ASP A 297 17.07 -12.16 18.23
CA ASP A 297 17.38 -13.50 18.73
C ASP A 297 18.23 -14.26 17.70
N MET A 298 19.50 -14.47 18.02
CA MET A 298 20.47 -15.12 17.13
C MET A 298 20.16 -16.60 16.87
N ALA A 299 19.53 -17.31 17.80
CA ALA A 299 19.15 -18.70 17.58
C ALA A 299 18.02 -18.79 16.54
N ARG A 300 16.99 -17.95 16.71
CA ARG A 300 15.91 -17.82 15.74
C ARG A 300 16.41 -17.36 14.37
N LEU A 301 17.35 -16.43 14.32
CA LEU A 301 17.96 -15.98 13.06
C LEU A 301 18.72 -17.10 12.35
N ALA A 302 19.45 -17.95 13.09
CA ALA A 302 20.16 -19.09 12.51
C ALA A 302 19.20 -20.13 11.93
N GLU A 303 18.09 -20.43 12.61
CA GLU A 303 17.05 -21.33 12.11
C GLU A 303 16.42 -20.82 10.80
N VAL A 304 16.15 -19.51 10.76
CA VAL A 304 15.57 -18.88 9.57
C VAL A 304 16.59 -18.84 8.42
N ALA A 305 17.83 -18.47 8.69
CA ALA A 305 18.89 -18.42 7.68
C ALA A 305 19.09 -19.76 6.95
N ALA A 306 18.92 -20.88 7.66
CA ALA A 306 19.00 -22.22 7.07
C ALA A 306 17.91 -22.52 6.02
N GLN A 307 16.82 -21.75 5.98
CA GLN A 307 15.65 -21.97 5.13
C GLN A 307 15.45 -20.86 4.08
N THR A 308 16.32 -19.85 4.04
CA THR A 308 16.14 -18.64 3.22
C THR A 308 17.07 -18.56 2.00
N ALA A 309 17.50 -19.70 1.45
CA ALA A 309 18.28 -19.71 0.20
C ALA A 309 17.52 -18.97 -0.91
N ASP A 310 18.21 -18.07 -1.62
CA ASP A 310 17.66 -17.22 -2.70
C ASP A 310 16.43 -16.36 -2.30
N THR A 311 16.18 -16.20 -0.99
CA THR A 311 15.09 -15.38 -0.45
C THR A 311 15.63 -14.03 0.00
N PHE A 312 14.91 -12.95 -0.27
CA PHE A 312 15.26 -11.61 0.19
C PHE A 312 14.73 -11.41 1.61
N VAL A 313 15.63 -11.27 2.59
CA VAL A 313 15.30 -11.20 4.00
C VAL A 313 15.40 -9.76 4.50
N ARG A 314 14.35 -9.27 5.16
CA ARG A 314 14.36 -8.03 5.93
C ARG A 314 14.26 -8.35 7.42
N ILE A 315 15.21 -7.87 8.19
CA ILE A 315 15.26 -8.00 9.65
C ILE A 315 15.09 -6.62 10.25
N ARG A 316 14.02 -6.43 11.02
CA ARG A 316 13.74 -5.19 11.76
C ARG A 316 13.77 -5.49 13.24
N TRP A 317 14.32 -4.58 14.02
CA TRP A 317 14.27 -4.67 15.47
C TRP A 317 14.16 -3.29 16.11
N HIS A 318 13.46 -3.23 17.24
CA HIS A 318 13.38 -2.03 18.08
C HIS A 318 14.31 -2.23 19.27
N ILE A 319 15.22 -1.28 19.51
CA ILE A 319 16.16 -1.35 20.63
C ILE A 319 16.32 0.04 21.23
N ASP A 320 16.49 0.16 22.53
CA ASP A 320 16.86 1.45 23.11
C ASP A 320 18.31 1.83 22.75
N GLU A 321 18.65 3.09 22.97
CA GLU A 321 19.99 3.61 22.66
C GLU A 321 21.10 2.93 23.48
N GLU A 322 20.82 2.55 24.73
CA GLU A 322 21.78 1.94 25.65
C GLU A 322 22.17 0.52 25.23
N HIS A 323 21.23 -0.24 24.62
CA HIS A 323 21.45 -1.61 24.19
C HIS A 323 21.88 -1.77 22.74
N ARG A 324 22.07 -0.67 21.99
CA ARG A 324 22.49 -0.72 20.57
C ARG A 324 23.74 -1.58 20.31
N GLN A 325 24.67 -1.63 21.27
CA GLN A 325 25.92 -2.41 21.16
C GLN A 325 25.71 -3.93 21.26
N LEU A 326 24.53 -4.39 21.69
CA LEU A 326 24.22 -5.82 21.81
C LEU A 326 23.98 -6.52 20.47
N VAL A 327 23.82 -5.75 19.38
CA VAL A 327 23.50 -6.33 18.06
C VAL A 327 24.75 -6.45 17.21
N ASP A 328 25.21 -7.69 17.03
CA ASP A 328 26.30 -8.02 16.11
C ASP A 328 25.78 -8.15 14.68
N ARG A 329 25.88 -7.05 13.93
CA ARG A 329 25.43 -6.99 12.54
C ARG A 329 26.27 -7.86 11.61
N ASP A 330 27.54 -8.04 11.90
CA ASP A 330 28.45 -8.82 11.05
C ASP A 330 28.15 -10.32 11.20
N ALA A 331 27.87 -10.77 12.43
CA ALA A 331 27.40 -12.12 12.68
C ALA A 331 26.06 -12.41 11.98
N ILE A 332 25.10 -11.49 12.03
CA ILE A 332 23.83 -11.63 11.30
C ILE A 332 24.09 -11.68 9.79
N ALA A 333 24.93 -10.79 9.26
CA ALA A 333 25.26 -10.79 7.83
C ALA A 333 25.91 -12.10 7.39
N ALA A 334 26.81 -12.67 8.20
CA ALA A 334 27.44 -13.95 7.93
C ALA A 334 26.44 -15.12 7.89
N MET A 335 25.42 -15.13 8.77
CA MET A 335 24.38 -16.16 8.75
C MET A 335 23.57 -16.15 7.44
N PHE A 336 23.26 -14.96 6.93
CA PHE A 336 22.43 -14.77 5.74
C PHE A 336 23.23 -14.60 4.45
N ALA A 337 24.51 -15.00 4.41
CA ALA A 337 25.34 -14.88 3.22
C ALA A 337 24.81 -15.64 1.99
N GLY A 338 23.99 -16.67 2.19
CA GLY A 338 23.30 -17.43 1.14
C GLY A 338 21.91 -16.91 0.75
N ALA A 339 21.44 -15.82 1.35
CA ALA A 339 20.17 -15.20 1.02
C ALA A 339 20.27 -14.41 -0.31
N GLY A 340 19.15 -14.27 -1.03
CA GLY A 340 19.10 -13.47 -2.25
C GLY A 340 19.33 -11.97 -2.01
N GLY A 341 19.10 -11.52 -0.78
CA GLY A 341 19.43 -10.19 -0.29
C GLY A 341 19.12 -10.05 1.19
N LEU A 342 19.82 -9.16 1.89
CA LEU A 342 19.64 -8.92 3.32
C LEU A 342 19.49 -7.42 3.62
N LYS A 343 18.37 -7.04 4.23
CA LYS A 343 18.12 -5.68 4.70
C LYS A 343 17.96 -5.66 6.22
N MET A 344 18.82 -4.90 6.90
CA MET A 344 18.75 -4.71 8.34
C MET A 344 18.23 -3.31 8.67
N GLU A 345 17.14 -3.22 9.43
CA GLU A 345 16.49 -1.97 9.82
C GLU A 345 16.45 -1.83 11.35
N PRO A 346 17.51 -1.33 12.00
CA PRO A 346 17.47 -0.99 13.42
C PRO A 346 16.59 0.24 13.64
N ARG A 347 15.65 0.15 14.59
CA ARG A 347 14.91 1.30 15.12
C ARG A 347 15.36 1.57 16.55
N VAL A 348 16.18 2.62 16.72
CA VAL A 348 16.68 3.01 18.03
C VAL A 348 15.66 3.91 18.70
N LEU A 349 15.11 3.48 19.83
CA LEU A 349 14.20 4.26 20.66
C LEU A 349 15.06 5.21 21.52
N PRO A 350 14.95 6.54 21.33
CA PRO A 350 15.71 7.50 22.12
C PRO A 350 15.26 7.43 23.58
N VAL A 351 16.22 7.31 24.50
CA VAL A 351 15.94 7.32 25.93
C VAL A 351 15.70 8.78 26.37
N VAL A 352 14.44 9.23 26.28
CA VAL A 352 14.07 10.55 26.80
C VAL A 352 13.98 10.47 28.32
N ARG A 353 15.07 10.82 29.01
CA ARG A 353 15.06 11.04 30.46
C ARG A 353 14.33 12.35 30.75
N SER A 354 13.02 12.29 30.90
CA SER A 354 12.24 13.45 31.36
C SER A 354 12.59 13.76 32.81
N ARG A 355 13.03 15.00 33.10
CA ARG A 355 13.15 15.48 34.49
C ARG A 355 11.74 15.56 35.06
N ALA A 356 11.52 14.92 36.19
CA ALA A 356 10.20 14.86 36.80
C ALA A 356 9.64 16.28 37.04
N GLN A 357 8.43 16.53 36.55
CA GLN A 357 7.86 17.87 36.46
C GLN A 357 7.75 18.53 37.83
N GLY A 358 8.29 19.75 37.95
CA GLY A 358 8.22 20.55 39.17
C GLY A 358 9.41 20.39 40.11
N ILE A 359 10.26 19.35 39.99
CA ILE A 359 11.47 19.25 40.82
C ILE A 359 12.41 20.45 40.58
N SER A 360 12.50 20.93 39.34
CA SER A 360 13.33 22.11 39.02
C SER A 360 12.75 23.44 39.49
N LEU A 361 11.50 23.48 39.94
CA LEU A 361 10.84 24.68 40.47
C LEU A 361 11.08 24.86 41.98
N GLU A 362 11.46 23.78 42.66
CA GLU A 362 11.77 23.80 44.09
C GLU A 362 13.12 24.48 44.34
N THR A 363 13.14 25.41 45.29
CA THR A 363 14.30 26.27 45.58
C THR A 363 15.20 25.69 46.67
N THR A 364 14.74 24.68 47.41
CA THR A 364 15.48 24.00 48.48
C THR A 364 15.74 22.53 48.11
N VAL A 365 16.79 21.94 48.70
CA VAL A 365 17.10 20.52 48.49
C VAL A 365 16.00 19.64 49.09
N ASP A 366 15.50 19.99 50.27
CA ASP A 366 14.33 19.36 50.89
C ASP A 366 13.09 19.40 50.00
N GLY A 367 12.76 20.54 49.40
CA GLY A 367 11.63 20.68 48.47
C GLY A 367 11.79 19.78 47.25
N LYS A 368 13.00 19.70 46.69
CA LYS A 368 13.32 18.80 45.57
C LYS A 368 13.15 17.32 45.94
N VAL A 369 13.60 16.91 47.12
CA VAL A 369 13.50 15.52 47.59
C VAL A 369 12.06 15.15 47.93
N LEU A 370 11.29 16.05 48.55
CA LEU A 370 9.85 15.87 48.77
C LEU A 370 9.09 15.67 47.46
N ARG A 371 9.37 16.52 46.46
CA ARG A 371 8.75 16.41 45.15
C ARG A 371 9.16 15.14 44.42
N TRP A 372 10.39 14.67 44.60
CA TRP A 372 10.82 13.37 44.11
C TRP A 372 10.09 12.20 44.81
N CYS A 373 9.95 12.24 46.14
CA CYS A 373 9.24 11.21 46.91
C CYS A 373 7.76 11.09 46.47
N GLU A 374 7.09 12.21 46.23
CA GLU A 374 5.72 12.25 45.68
C GLU A 374 5.64 11.59 44.30
N LEU A 375 6.57 11.91 43.40
CA LEU A 375 6.57 11.39 42.02
C LEU A 375 7.00 9.91 41.95
N ALA A 376 7.84 9.46 42.88
CA ALA A 376 8.33 8.07 42.97
C ALA A 376 7.47 7.18 43.88
N ASN A 377 6.42 7.72 44.51
CA ASN A 377 5.58 7.06 45.51
C ASN A 377 6.39 6.45 46.67
N VAL A 378 7.33 7.23 47.21
CA VAL A 378 8.19 6.88 48.35
C VAL A 378 7.76 7.69 49.57
N GLU A 379 7.70 7.07 50.75
CA GLU A 379 7.37 7.75 52.00
C GLU A 379 8.39 8.88 52.28
N PRO A 380 7.97 10.15 52.36
CA PRO A 380 8.90 11.28 52.39
C PRO A 380 9.62 11.45 53.73
N ALA A 381 8.93 11.21 54.84
CA ALA A 381 9.45 11.46 56.20
C ALA A 381 10.84 10.81 56.48
N PRO A 382 11.04 9.50 56.25
CA PRO A 382 12.32 8.86 56.55
C PRO A 382 13.47 9.32 55.64
N VAL A 383 13.17 9.80 54.43
CA VAL A 383 14.16 10.25 53.45
C VAL A 383 14.61 11.68 53.77
N VAL A 384 13.66 12.56 54.07
CA VAL A 384 13.93 13.95 54.45
C VAL A 384 14.66 14.02 55.78
N GLU A 385 14.28 13.19 56.77
CA GLU A 385 14.99 13.09 58.04
C GLU A 385 16.48 12.71 57.85
N ARG A 386 16.76 11.75 56.97
CA ARG A 386 18.14 11.35 56.64
C ARG A 386 18.91 12.44 55.90
N LEU A 387 18.25 13.17 55.01
CA LEU A 387 18.84 14.32 54.33
C LEU A 387 19.23 15.40 55.33
N GLN A 388 18.34 15.75 56.26
CA GLN A 388 18.60 16.76 57.29
C GLN A 388 19.72 16.31 58.26
N LEU A 389 19.77 15.02 58.60
CA LEU A 389 20.88 14.43 59.34
C LEU A 389 22.20 14.56 58.58
N LEU A 390 22.22 14.36 57.26
CA LEU A 390 23.43 14.52 56.44
C LEU A 390 23.83 15.99 56.25
N GLU A 391 22.88 16.92 56.23
CA GLU A 391 23.16 18.35 56.09
C GLU A 391 23.73 18.99 57.37
N THR A 392 23.35 18.47 58.54
CA THR A 392 23.66 19.10 59.83
C THR A 392 24.55 18.24 60.74
N GLY A 393 24.64 16.94 60.50
CA GLY A 393 25.39 16.00 61.34
C GLY A 393 26.82 15.77 60.87
N ASP A 394 27.69 15.45 61.82
CA ASP A 394 29.05 14.96 61.54
C ASP A 394 29.03 13.45 61.24
N ALA A 395 29.89 13.01 60.32
CA ALA A 395 29.87 11.64 59.80
C ALA A 395 30.13 10.58 60.89
N GLU A 396 31.02 10.87 61.85
CA GLU A 396 31.32 9.96 62.96
C GLU A 396 30.15 9.88 63.95
N ALA A 397 29.47 11.01 64.21
CA ALA A 397 28.29 11.06 65.07
C ALA A 397 27.08 10.33 64.47
N ILE A 398 26.84 10.48 63.16
CA ILE A 398 25.78 9.75 62.45
C ILE A 398 26.07 8.24 62.46
N ALA A 399 27.31 7.84 62.21
CA ALA A 399 27.71 6.43 62.24
C ALA A 399 27.55 5.82 63.64
N ALA A 400 27.99 6.52 64.69
CA ALA A 400 27.84 6.08 66.07
C ALA A 400 26.37 5.89 66.46
N ALA A 401 25.49 6.85 66.11
CA ALA A 401 24.06 6.77 66.39
C ALA A 401 23.36 5.62 65.63
N ILE A 402 23.79 5.32 64.40
CA ILE A 402 23.29 4.17 63.64
C ILE A 402 23.73 2.85 64.29
N LEU A 403 24.99 2.75 64.71
CA LEU A 403 25.53 1.56 65.38
C LEU A 403 24.84 1.30 66.73
N GLU A 404 24.66 2.34 67.57
CA GLU A 404 23.91 2.21 68.83
C GLU A 404 22.47 1.76 68.61
N ARG A 405 21.81 2.26 67.55
CA ARG A 405 20.44 1.88 67.23
C ARG A 405 20.33 0.42 66.75
N ILE A 406 21.35 -0.08 66.05
CA ILE A 406 21.44 -1.49 65.64
C ILE A 406 21.68 -2.39 66.87
N ASP A 407 22.49 -1.94 67.83
CA ASP A 407 22.75 -2.69 69.08
C ASP A 407 21.57 -2.72 70.06
N LEU A 408 20.63 -1.77 69.93
CA LEU A 408 19.40 -1.66 70.73
C LEU A 408 18.22 -2.47 70.14
N GLU A 409 18.31 -2.98 68.92
CA GLU A 409 17.28 -3.86 68.36
C GLU A 409 17.44 -5.30 68.90
N PRO A 410 16.40 -5.91 69.50
CA PRO A 410 16.49 -7.31 69.92
C PRO A 410 16.62 -8.21 68.69
N ALA A 411 17.50 -9.21 68.78
CA ALA A 411 17.80 -10.19 67.72
C ALA A 411 16.54 -10.66 66.96
N PRO A 412 16.62 -10.82 65.62
CA PRO A 412 15.44 -11.02 64.78
C PRO A 412 14.65 -12.26 65.20
N ARG A 413 13.35 -12.07 65.42
CA ARG A 413 12.40 -13.18 65.52
C ARG A 413 12.39 -13.92 64.18
N THR A 414 12.76 -15.19 64.25
CA THR A 414 12.65 -16.20 63.20
C THR A 414 11.32 -16.11 62.44
N LEU A 415 11.41 -16.18 61.10
CA LEU A 415 10.33 -16.42 60.14
C LEU A 415 9.39 -17.55 60.59
N ARG A 416 8.19 -17.18 61.06
CA ARG A 416 6.94 -17.96 61.19
C ARG A 416 5.93 -16.95 61.76
N VAL A 417 5.00 -16.40 61.00
CA VAL A 417 3.76 -17.06 60.56
C VAL A 417 3.25 -16.30 59.34
N ALA A 418 3.17 -17.01 58.21
CA ALA A 418 2.29 -16.66 57.11
C ALA A 418 0.87 -17.14 57.46
N LEU A 419 -0.11 -16.51 56.81
CA LEU A 419 -1.52 -16.91 56.67
C LEU A 419 -2.42 -16.59 57.88
N GLU A 420 -3.02 -15.39 57.89
CA GLU A 420 -4.39 -15.22 58.45
C GLU A 420 -5.12 -13.90 58.11
N SER A 421 -4.64 -13.04 57.19
CA SER A 421 -5.37 -11.80 56.82
C SER A 421 -5.87 -11.76 55.37
N MET A 422 -6.13 -12.92 54.76
CA MET A 422 -6.95 -13.02 53.55
C MET A 422 -8.42 -13.23 53.95
N ALA A 423 -9.09 -12.16 54.37
CA ALA A 423 -10.53 -12.06 54.30
C ALA A 423 -10.94 -10.59 54.38
N THR A 424 -11.74 -10.16 53.39
CA THR A 424 -12.52 -8.91 53.27
C THR A 424 -11.86 -7.69 52.60
N ALA A 425 -12.10 -7.55 51.29
CA ALA A 425 -12.33 -6.26 50.64
C ALA A 425 -13.15 -6.46 49.35
N GLU A 426 -14.28 -5.75 49.26
CA GLU A 426 -15.34 -5.84 48.25
C GLU A 426 -14.99 -5.17 46.91
N LEU A 427 -15.65 -5.66 45.84
CA LEU A 427 -15.61 -5.11 44.48
C LEU A 427 -16.49 -3.84 44.36
N VAL A 428 -15.98 -2.81 43.69
CA VAL A 428 -16.77 -1.66 43.20
C VAL A 428 -16.53 -1.45 41.70
N ALA A 429 -17.62 -1.30 40.95
CA ALA A 429 -17.70 -1.25 39.49
C ALA A 429 -17.35 0.14 38.90
N ALA A 430 -16.88 0.15 37.64
CA ALA A 430 -16.52 1.33 36.86
C ALA A 430 -17.67 1.80 35.93
N PRO A 431 -17.77 3.11 35.61
CA PRO A 431 -18.81 3.64 34.72
C PRO A 431 -18.38 3.70 33.24
N VAL A 432 -19.38 3.65 32.36
CA VAL A 432 -19.33 3.67 30.88
C VAL A 432 -19.49 5.11 30.37
N ILE A 433 -18.83 5.46 29.24
CA ILE A 433 -18.93 6.77 28.56
C ILE A 433 -19.42 6.56 27.11
N GLU A 434 -20.46 7.28 26.70
CA GLU A 434 -21.00 7.35 25.32
C GLU A 434 -20.50 8.59 24.55
N LEU A 435 -20.39 8.49 23.22
CA LEU A 435 -19.97 9.56 22.29
C LEU A 435 -21.10 9.91 21.28
N PRO A 436 -21.26 11.17 20.85
CA PRO A 436 -22.33 11.56 19.92
C PRO A 436 -21.91 11.56 18.44
N GLN A 437 -22.87 11.23 17.56
CA GLN A 437 -22.78 11.27 16.10
C GLN A 437 -23.43 12.55 15.53
N ALA A 438 -22.88 13.09 14.42
CA ALA A 438 -23.50 14.16 13.64
C ALA A 438 -23.73 13.71 12.18
N ARG A 439 -24.92 14.04 11.64
CA ARG A 439 -25.38 13.78 10.26
C ARG A 439 -25.24 15.05 9.41
N ALA A 440 -24.99 14.88 8.10
CA ALA A 440 -25.12 15.93 7.08
C ALA A 440 -25.93 15.39 5.88
N GLU A 441 -26.76 16.24 5.28
CA GLU A 441 -27.57 15.95 4.08
C GLU A 441 -27.00 16.68 2.84
N PRO A 442 -27.12 16.13 1.61
CA PRO A 442 -26.55 16.73 0.40
C PRO A 442 -27.60 17.43 -0.50
N GLN A 443 -27.15 18.38 -1.33
CA GLN A 443 -27.88 18.94 -2.47
C GLN A 443 -27.08 18.78 -3.78
N PRO A 444 -27.74 18.68 -4.95
CA PRO A 444 -27.12 18.21 -6.20
C PRO A 444 -26.64 19.36 -7.11
N SER A 445 -25.56 19.12 -7.87
CA SER A 445 -25.07 20.04 -8.92
C SER A 445 -24.94 19.40 -10.30
N SER A 446 -25.20 20.20 -11.33
CA SER A 446 -25.41 19.86 -12.74
C SER A 446 -24.12 19.67 -13.56
N LEU A 447 -24.16 18.67 -14.47
CA LEU A 447 -23.08 18.13 -15.33
C LEU A 447 -22.59 19.01 -16.50
N SER A 448 -22.56 20.34 -16.38
CA SER A 448 -22.26 21.22 -17.54
C SER A 448 -20.77 21.49 -17.82
N TRP A 449 -19.84 20.83 -17.13
CA TRP A 449 -18.41 21.16 -17.17
C TRP A 449 -17.50 20.02 -17.66
N LEU A 450 -18.07 18.89 -18.08
CA LEU A 450 -17.34 17.70 -18.58
C LEU A 450 -16.50 17.92 -19.85
N THR A 451 -16.49 19.13 -20.41
CA THR A 451 -15.83 19.47 -21.67
C THR A 451 -14.54 20.26 -21.52
N ASP A 452 -14.22 20.79 -20.33
CA ASP A 452 -13.04 21.65 -20.17
C ASP A 452 -12.01 21.04 -19.19
N ASP A 453 -10.89 20.57 -19.77
CA ASP A 453 -9.53 20.60 -19.20
C ASP A 453 -9.18 19.84 -17.89
N LEU A 454 -9.92 18.79 -17.51
CA LEU A 454 -9.49 17.88 -16.42
C LEU A 454 -8.44 16.84 -16.84
N PHE A 455 -8.32 16.56 -18.14
CA PHE A 455 -7.59 15.41 -18.68
C PHE A 455 -6.45 15.80 -19.64
N ALA A 456 -6.15 17.10 -19.75
CA ALA A 456 -5.09 17.60 -20.61
C ALA A 456 -3.99 18.28 -19.78
N ALA A 457 -2.84 17.60 -19.70
CA ALA A 457 -1.45 18.12 -19.66
C ALA A 457 -0.51 17.15 -18.92
#